data_AF-A0AAU6FU79-F1
#
_entry.id   AF-A0AAU6FU79-F1
#
_cell.length_a   1.000
_cell.length_b   1.000
_cell.length_c   1.000
_cell.angle_alpha   90.00
_cell.angle_beta   90.00
_cell.angle_gamma   90.00
#
_symmetry.space_group_name_H-M   'P 1'
#
loop_
_entity.id
_entity.type
_entity.pdbx_description
1 polymer ?
#
loop_
_entity_poly.entity_id
_entity_poly.type
_entity_poly.pdbx_seq_one_letter_code
_entity_poly.pdbx_strand_id
1 'polypeptide(L)'
;MTQRPESRWQDLADELPFQQLDIVRRQAEGWRNGLTGLTGLLTAVLVLKGRETFTDLPGWAVVLASGLIAGGFLLLLAGTLLAVRASHGRRTKDIVTNGADLEEWTEQETQDCRRALSRAIGCFVAGVMLVASSVGVAWTTYASPGPSPGMSVQVTTTGGVLCGRLAASDGKTLRLTTGTAPEQRVRSVPMATALAVVAVPAC
;
A
#
# COMPACT_ATOMS: atom_id res chain seq x y z
N MET A 1 36.94 -36.16 24.55
CA MET A 1 37.99 -35.32 23.94
C MET A 1 37.34 -34.01 23.53
N THR A 2 37.46 -32.98 24.35
CA THR A 2 36.97 -31.62 24.05
C THR A 2 38.03 -30.93 23.20
N GLN A 3 37.75 -30.72 21.91
CA GLN A 3 38.61 -29.89 21.05
C GLN A 3 38.76 -28.49 21.67
N ARG A 4 39.98 -27.94 21.64
CA ARG A 4 40.22 -26.57 22.11
C ARG A 4 39.46 -25.59 21.21
N PRO A 5 38.88 -24.50 21.74
CA PRO A 5 38.11 -23.52 20.96
C PRO A 5 38.85 -23.04 19.70
N GLU A 6 40.16 -22.88 19.83
CA GLU A 6 41.09 -22.43 18.78
C GLU A 6 41.12 -23.37 17.56
N SER A 7 41.08 -24.70 17.75
CA SER A 7 41.11 -25.64 16.62
C SER A 7 39.80 -25.63 15.84
N ARG A 8 38.67 -25.42 16.52
CA ARG A 8 37.35 -25.34 15.88
C ARG A 8 37.23 -24.12 14.95
N TRP A 9 37.81 -22.98 15.34
CA TRP A 9 37.82 -21.78 14.50
C TRP A 9 38.74 -21.90 13.29
N GLN A 10 39.83 -22.67 13.40
CA GLN A 10 40.72 -22.99 12.27
C GLN A 10 40.04 -23.92 11.28
N ASP A 11 39.39 -24.99 11.75
CA ASP A 11 38.63 -25.92 10.90
C ASP A 11 37.53 -25.16 10.11
N LEU A 12 36.84 -24.20 10.74
CA LEU A 12 35.86 -23.34 10.07
C LEU A 12 36.47 -22.41 9.02
N ALA A 13 37.70 -21.93 9.24
CA ALA A 13 38.37 -21.03 8.30
C ALA A 13 38.77 -21.75 7.00
N ASP A 14 39.19 -23.02 7.10
CA ASP A 14 39.57 -23.85 5.96
C ASP A 14 38.36 -24.27 5.09
N GLU A 15 37.14 -24.24 5.65
CA GLU A 15 35.90 -24.64 4.97
C GLU A 15 35.19 -23.49 4.22
N LEU A 16 35.53 -22.23 4.54
CA LEU A 16 34.99 -21.01 3.91
C LEU A 16 35.12 -20.92 2.37
N PRO A 17 36.23 -21.34 1.71
CA PRO A 17 36.36 -21.18 0.27
C PRO A 17 35.36 -22.05 -0.53
N PHE A 18 34.91 -23.18 0.03
CA PHE A 18 33.96 -24.07 -0.63
C PHE A 18 32.49 -23.61 -0.51
N GLN A 19 32.16 -22.76 0.48
CA GLN A 19 30.79 -22.27 0.71
C GLN A 19 30.43 -21.01 -0.08
N GLN A 20 31.40 -20.35 -0.72
CA GLN A 20 31.19 -19.06 -1.39
C GLN A 20 30.17 -19.13 -2.55
N LEU A 21 30.12 -20.24 -3.28
CA LEU A 21 29.18 -20.45 -4.38
C LEU A 21 27.73 -20.55 -3.89
N ASP A 22 27.49 -21.26 -2.79
CA ASP A 22 26.16 -21.38 -2.20
C ASP A 22 25.71 -20.07 -1.54
N ILE A 23 26.64 -19.32 -0.96
CA ILE A 23 26.37 -17.97 -0.46
C ILE A 23 25.89 -17.07 -1.60
N VAL A 24 26.62 -17.00 -2.72
CA VAL A 24 26.22 -16.16 -3.87
C VAL A 24 24.88 -16.59 -4.47
N ARG A 25 24.58 -17.89 -4.54
CA ARG A 25 23.25 -18.38 -4.97
C ARG A 25 22.14 -17.93 -4.04
N ARG A 26 22.31 -18.08 -2.72
CA ARG A 26 21.32 -17.61 -1.74
C ARG A 26 21.13 -16.09 -1.79
N GLN A 27 22.20 -15.34 -2.08
CA GLN A 27 22.11 -13.90 -2.32
C GLN A 27 21.22 -13.58 -3.53
N ALA A 28 21.45 -14.25 -4.67
CA ALA A 28 20.64 -14.07 -5.88
C ALA A 28 19.16 -14.44 -5.65
N GLU A 29 18.89 -15.51 -4.90
CA GLU A 29 17.52 -15.90 -4.53
C GLU A 29 16.84 -14.87 -3.62
N GLY A 30 17.57 -14.32 -2.65
CA GLY A 30 17.08 -13.24 -1.78
C GLY A 30 16.68 -11.99 -2.57
N TRP A 31 17.51 -11.56 -3.53
CA TRP A 31 17.20 -10.45 -4.43
C TRP A 31 15.98 -10.72 -5.30
N ARG A 32 15.85 -11.93 -5.85
CA ARG A 32 14.69 -12.32 -6.65
C ARG A 32 13.39 -12.27 -5.83
N ASN A 33 13.41 -12.80 -4.61
CA ASN A 33 12.25 -12.80 -3.73
C ASN A 33 11.88 -11.36 -3.31
N GLY A 34 12.86 -10.52 -3.00
CA GLY A 34 12.66 -9.11 -2.68
C GLY A 34 12.02 -8.33 -3.85
N LEU A 35 12.55 -8.50 -5.07
CA LEU A 35 12.00 -7.88 -6.29
C LEU A 35 10.57 -8.35 -6.58
N THR A 36 10.30 -9.64 -6.40
CA THR A 36 8.96 -10.21 -6.58
C THR A 36 7.98 -9.59 -5.58
N GLY A 37 8.36 -9.48 -4.31
CA GLY A 37 7.54 -8.85 -3.28
C GLY A 37 7.26 -7.37 -3.57
N LEU A 38 8.28 -6.60 -3.97
CA LEU A 38 8.12 -5.19 -4.34
C LEU A 38 7.21 -4.99 -5.54
N THR A 39 7.35 -5.85 -6.55
CA THR A 39 6.50 -5.83 -7.75
C THR A 39 5.06 -6.16 -7.39
N GLY A 40 4.84 -7.21 -6.59
CA GLY A 40 3.51 -7.57 -6.11
C GLY A 40 2.84 -6.46 -5.29
N LEU A 41 3.62 -5.76 -4.45
CA LEU A 41 3.10 -4.66 -3.65
C LEU A 41 2.75 -3.43 -4.50
N LEU A 42 3.59 -3.10 -5.48
CA LEU A 42 3.29 -2.06 -6.46
C LEU A 42 2.04 -2.40 -7.27
N THR A 43 1.93 -3.63 -7.76
CA THR A 43 0.74 -4.12 -8.47
C THR A 43 -0.50 -4.03 -7.59
N ALA A 44 -0.43 -4.46 -6.32
CA ALA A 44 -1.54 -4.36 -5.39
C ALA A 44 -1.99 -2.90 -5.20
N VAL A 45 -1.06 -1.95 -5.00
CA VAL A 45 -1.39 -0.53 -4.88
C VAL A 45 -2.05 0.00 -6.16
N LEU A 46 -1.51 -0.34 -7.33
CA LEU A 46 -2.05 0.09 -8.62
C LEU A 46 -3.43 -0.50 -8.90
N VAL A 47 -3.66 -1.77 -8.57
CA VAL A 47 -4.94 -2.46 -8.76
C VAL A 47 -5.99 -1.96 -7.77
N LEU A 48 -5.64 -1.82 -6.48
CA LEU A 48 -6.58 -1.39 -5.45
C LEU A 48 -7.00 0.08 -5.58
N LYS A 49 -6.14 0.96 -6.13
CA LYS A 49 -6.41 2.40 -6.20
C LYS A 49 -6.57 2.96 -7.62
N GLY A 50 -6.30 2.18 -8.66
CA GLY A 50 -6.11 2.64 -10.03
C GLY A 50 -7.33 3.16 -10.79
N ARG A 51 -8.54 3.20 -10.19
CA ARG A 51 -9.70 3.69 -10.96
C ARG A 51 -10.79 4.45 -10.20
N GLU A 52 -11.15 4.07 -8.97
CA GLU A 52 -12.44 4.52 -8.40
C GLU A 52 -12.33 5.36 -7.11
N THR A 53 -11.16 5.48 -6.49
CA THR A 53 -11.02 6.17 -5.18
C THR A 53 -10.61 7.65 -5.29
N PHE A 54 -10.46 8.21 -6.49
CA PHE A 54 -9.97 9.60 -6.65
C PHE A 54 -10.98 10.56 -7.30
N THR A 55 -12.07 10.05 -7.88
CA THR A 55 -13.09 10.88 -8.51
C THR A 55 -14.00 11.59 -7.50
N ASP A 56 -14.18 11.01 -6.30
CA ASP A 56 -15.13 11.52 -5.29
C ASP A 56 -14.46 12.09 -4.03
N LEU A 57 -13.12 12.13 -3.96
CA LEU A 57 -12.41 12.66 -2.79
C LEU A 57 -11.97 14.12 -3.00
N PRO A 58 -12.03 14.96 -1.96
CA PRO A 58 -11.49 16.31 -2.03
C PRO A 58 -9.98 16.27 -2.32
N GLY A 59 -9.50 17.18 -3.17
CA GLY A 59 -8.12 17.13 -3.71
C GLY A 59 -7.01 17.05 -2.65
N TRP A 60 -7.21 17.63 -1.46
CA TRP A 60 -6.26 17.54 -0.35
C TRP A 60 -6.15 16.13 0.22
N ALA A 61 -7.25 15.37 0.29
CA ALA A 61 -7.28 14.01 0.80
C ALA A 61 -6.61 13.03 -0.19
N VAL A 62 -6.76 13.31 -1.49
CA VAL A 62 -6.07 12.59 -2.57
C VAL A 62 -4.56 12.75 -2.47
N VAL A 63 -4.07 13.98 -2.29
CA VAL A 63 -2.64 14.27 -2.15
C VAL A 63 -2.08 13.66 -0.86
N LEU A 64 -2.81 13.76 0.25
CA LEU A 64 -2.39 13.17 1.52
C LEU A 64 -2.32 11.64 1.44
N ALA A 65 -3.39 10.99 0.95
CA ALA A 65 -3.45 9.53 0.87
C ALA A 65 -2.41 8.95 -0.09
N SER A 66 -2.13 9.62 -1.21
CA SER A 66 -1.08 9.22 -2.16
C SER A 66 0.32 9.42 -1.56
N GLY A 67 0.55 10.53 -0.85
CA GLY A 67 1.79 10.77 -0.11
C GLY A 67 2.07 9.71 0.96
N LEU A 68 1.06 9.31 1.74
CA LEU A 68 1.20 8.25 2.74
C LEU A 68 1.54 6.89 2.13
N ILE A 69 0.94 6.54 0.99
CA ILE A 69 1.25 5.30 0.29
C ILE A 69 2.66 5.33 -0.29
N ALA A 70 3.04 6.43 -0.96
CA ALA A 70 4.38 6.58 -1.52
C ALA A 70 5.44 6.52 -0.42
N GLY A 71 5.21 7.22 0.70
CA GLY A 71 6.08 7.18 1.88
C GLY A 71 6.18 5.77 2.48
N GLY A 72 5.04 5.09 2.68
CA GLY A 72 5.01 3.72 3.17
C GLY A 72 5.76 2.74 2.26
N PHE A 73 5.58 2.86 0.95
CA PHE A 73 6.31 2.08 -0.04
C PHE A 73 7.83 2.31 0.03
N LEU A 74 8.27 3.57 0.13
CA LEU A 74 9.68 3.90 0.26
C LEU A 74 10.29 3.37 1.57
N LEU A 75 9.55 3.39 2.67
CA LEU A 75 9.98 2.78 3.93
C LEU A 75 10.11 1.26 3.83
N LEU A 76 9.15 0.58 3.18
CA LEU A 76 9.22 -0.87 2.94
C LEU A 76 10.41 -1.23 2.04
N LEU A 77 10.67 -0.43 1.00
CA LEU A 77 11.83 -0.57 0.13
C LEU A 77 13.13 -0.40 0.93
N ALA A 78 13.23 0.66 1.74
CA ALA A 78 14.39 0.92 2.58
C ALA A 78 14.62 -0.20 3.62
N GLY A 79 13.55 -0.69 4.25
CA GLY A 79 13.60 -1.82 5.19
C GLY A 79 14.07 -3.11 4.50
N THR A 80 13.59 -3.38 3.29
CA THR A 80 14.04 -4.53 2.48
C THR A 80 15.52 -4.43 2.14
N LEU A 81 15.99 -3.25 1.69
CA LEU A 81 17.40 -3.01 1.38
C LEU A 81 18.30 -3.11 2.63
N LEU A 82 17.82 -2.67 3.80
CA LEU A 82 18.52 -2.83 5.08
C LEU A 82 18.60 -4.30 5.50
N ALA A 83 17.50 -5.07 5.35
CA ALA A 83 17.47 -6.49 5.65
C ALA A 83 18.40 -7.29 4.73
N VAL A 84 18.41 -6.96 3.43
CA VAL A 84 19.34 -7.53 2.45
C VAL A 84 20.77 -7.16 2.82
N ARG A 85 21.06 -5.89 3.16
CA ARG A 85 22.41 -5.50 3.64
C ARG A 85 22.84 -6.28 4.87
N ALA A 86 21.95 -6.46 5.85
CA ALA A 86 22.23 -7.24 7.05
C ALA A 86 22.48 -8.72 6.75
N SER A 87 21.81 -9.29 5.75
CA SER A 87 21.98 -10.71 5.40
C SER A 87 23.24 -11.00 4.58
N HIS A 88 23.90 -9.97 4.03
CA HIS A 88 25.06 -10.15 3.16
C HIS A 88 26.40 -9.92 3.86
N GLY A 89 26.40 -9.32 5.06
CA GLY A 89 27.63 -8.96 5.80
C GLY A 89 28.53 -7.98 5.03
N ARG A 90 29.45 -7.30 5.72
CA ARG A 90 30.51 -6.54 5.04
C ARG A 90 31.52 -7.51 4.46
N ARG A 91 31.79 -7.45 3.14
CA ARG A 91 32.99 -8.10 2.56
C ARG A 91 34.23 -7.48 3.19
N THR A 92 34.84 -8.19 4.13
CA THR A 92 36.16 -7.84 4.65
C THR A 92 37.17 -8.02 3.51
N LYS A 93 37.94 -6.97 3.22
CA LYS A 93 39.03 -7.01 2.23
C LYS A 93 40.27 -7.75 2.77
N ASP A 94 40.35 -7.92 4.08
CA ASP A 94 41.40 -8.67 4.75
C ASP A 94 40.96 -10.10 5.01
N ILE A 95 41.75 -11.04 4.48
CA ILE A 95 41.61 -12.47 4.73
C ILE A 95 42.07 -12.68 6.18
N VAL A 96 41.11 -12.81 7.10
CA VAL A 96 41.38 -13.04 8.52
C VAL A 96 42.18 -14.34 8.65
N THR A 97 43.45 -14.24 9.03
CA THR A 97 44.39 -15.38 8.99
C THR A 97 44.57 -16.04 10.37
N ASN A 98 43.95 -15.48 11.42
CA ASN A 98 44.07 -15.91 12.81
C ASN A 98 42.68 -16.11 13.45
N GLY A 99 42.52 -17.16 14.27
CA GLY A 99 41.26 -17.51 14.92
C GLY A 99 40.78 -16.51 15.98
N ALA A 100 41.69 -15.82 16.67
CA ALA A 100 41.32 -14.78 17.65
C ALA A 100 40.72 -13.54 16.97
N ASP A 101 41.28 -13.13 15.83
CA ASP A 101 40.77 -11.99 15.04
C ASP A 101 39.40 -12.33 14.40
N LEU A 102 39.17 -13.62 14.10
CA LEU A 102 37.88 -14.11 13.60
C LEU A 102 36.78 -14.03 14.66
N GLU A 103 37.10 -14.32 15.93
CA GLU A 103 36.16 -14.23 17.05
C GLU A 103 35.71 -12.79 17.30
N GLU A 104 36.65 -11.84 17.41
CA GLU A 104 36.34 -10.43 17.63
C GLU A 104 35.56 -9.81 16.45
N TRP A 105 35.93 -10.17 15.22
CA TRP A 105 35.20 -9.75 14.02
C TRP A 105 33.77 -10.30 14.01
N THR A 106 33.58 -11.58 14.39
CA THR A 106 32.25 -12.22 14.41
C THR A 106 31.33 -11.57 15.43
N GLU A 107 31.82 -11.20 16.62
CA GLU A 107 31.03 -10.50 17.61
C GLU A 107 30.60 -9.09 17.14
N GLN A 108 31.52 -8.33 16.55
CA GLN A 108 31.22 -6.99 16.03
C GLN A 108 30.21 -7.04 14.87
N GLU A 109 30.41 -7.92 13.90
CA GLU A 109 29.53 -8.07 12.74
C GLU A 109 28.13 -8.55 13.18
N THR A 110 28.05 -9.42 14.20
CA THR A 110 26.77 -9.86 14.78
C THR A 110 26.00 -8.70 15.40
N GLN A 111 26.67 -7.81 16.14
CA GLN A 111 26.02 -6.65 16.74
C GLN A 111 25.51 -5.66 15.69
N ASP A 112 26.29 -5.39 14.65
CA ASP A 112 25.90 -4.48 13.58
C ASP A 112 24.77 -5.06 12.71
N CYS A 113 24.79 -6.35 12.42
CA CYS A 113 23.69 -7.05 11.78
C CYS A 113 22.39 -6.96 12.59
N ARG A 114 22.47 -7.15 13.92
CA ARG A 114 21.30 -7.00 14.81
C ARG A 114 20.73 -5.58 14.78
N ARG A 115 21.59 -4.55 14.79
CA ARG A 115 21.14 -3.15 14.68
C ARG A 115 20.49 -2.88 13.33
N ALA A 116 21.09 -3.33 12.23
CA ALA A 116 20.53 -3.18 10.89
C ALA A 116 19.17 -3.89 10.76
N LEU A 117 19.04 -5.10 11.31
CA LEU A 117 17.79 -5.85 11.33
C LEU A 117 16.71 -5.14 12.17
N SER A 118 17.06 -4.62 13.34
CA SER A 118 16.11 -3.86 14.18
C SER A 118 15.59 -2.61 13.46
N ARG A 119 16.47 -1.89 12.74
CA ARG A 119 16.08 -0.74 11.90
C ARG A 119 15.20 -1.17 10.73
N ALA A 120 15.51 -2.30 10.08
CA ALA A 120 14.71 -2.85 9.00
C ALA A 120 13.27 -3.19 9.47
N ILE A 121 13.15 -3.84 10.63
CA ILE A 121 11.86 -4.16 11.26
C ILE A 121 11.11 -2.86 11.59
N GLY A 122 11.78 -1.87 12.18
CA GLY A 122 11.20 -0.56 12.46
C GLY A 122 10.66 0.13 11.20
N CYS A 123 11.43 0.13 10.11
CA CYS A 123 11.00 0.67 8.82
C CYS A 123 9.79 -0.09 8.25
N PHE A 124 9.77 -1.41 8.37
CA PHE A 124 8.67 -2.24 7.91
C PHE A 124 7.37 -1.93 8.67
N VAL A 125 7.41 -1.92 10.00
CA VAL A 125 6.26 -1.60 10.85
C VAL A 125 5.76 -0.18 10.57
N ALA A 126 6.66 0.79 10.48
CA ALA A 126 6.30 2.17 10.15
C ALA A 126 5.65 2.27 8.76
N GLY A 127 6.21 1.59 7.75
CA GLY A 127 5.64 1.55 6.40
C GLY A 127 4.23 0.96 6.36
N VAL A 128 3.99 -0.15 7.07
CA VAL A 128 2.65 -0.76 7.22
C VAL A 128 1.68 0.20 7.90
N MET A 129 2.10 0.87 8.98
CA MET A 129 1.25 1.83 9.70
C MET A 129 0.88 3.04 8.83
N LEU A 130 1.80 3.53 7.99
CA LEU A 130 1.49 4.59 7.02
C LEU A 130 0.44 4.14 6.00
N VAL A 131 0.58 2.93 5.45
CA VAL A 131 -0.39 2.40 4.48
C VAL A 131 -1.76 2.21 5.14
N ALA A 132 -1.81 1.66 6.35
CA ALA A 132 -3.05 1.52 7.12
C ALA A 132 -3.70 2.88 7.40
N SER A 133 -2.90 3.88 7.74
CA SER A 133 -3.38 5.26 7.97
C SER A 133 -3.96 5.88 6.69
N SER A 134 -3.41 5.60 5.51
CA SER A 134 -3.98 6.04 4.23
C SER A 134 -5.38 5.47 4.00
N VAL A 135 -5.60 4.20 4.37
CA VAL A 135 -6.94 3.57 4.33
C VAL A 135 -7.88 4.23 5.34
N GLY A 136 -7.40 4.51 6.55
CA GLY A 136 -8.16 5.23 7.57
C GLY A 136 -8.60 6.62 7.11
N VAL A 137 -7.70 7.38 6.48
CA VAL A 137 -8.05 8.68 5.88
C VAL A 137 -9.15 8.49 4.84
N ALA A 138 -8.98 7.57 3.89
CA ALA A 138 -9.97 7.31 2.85
C ALA A 138 -11.36 6.97 3.43
N TRP A 139 -11.42 6.17 4.50
CA TRP A 139 -12.67 5.85 5.20
C TRP A 139 -13.30 7.04 5.89
N THR A 140 -12.50 7.85 6.60
CA THR A 140 -13.01 9.04 7.32
C THR A 140 -13.40 10.18 6.39
N THR A 141 -12.77 10.28 5.21
CA THR A 141 -13.08 11.29 4.19
C THR A 141 -14.05 10.81 3.13
N TYR A 142 -14.53 9.56 3.22
CA TYR A 142 -15.66 9.09 2.43
C TYR A 142 -16.92 9.80 2.91
N ALA A 143 -17.03 11.08 2.58
CA ALA A 143 -18.30 11.75 2.57
C ALA A 143 -19.14 11.01 1.54
N SER A 144 -20.27 10.42 1.97
CA SER A 144 -21.28 9.95 1.03
C SER A 144 -21.44 11.01 -0.06
N PRO A 145 -21.33 10.66 -1.36
CA PRO A 145 -21.28 11.64 -2.42
C PRO A 145 -22.43 12.62 -2.21
N GLY A 146 -22.10 13.82 -1.73
CA GLY A 146 -23.04 14.91 -1.64
C GLY A 146 -23.54 15.10 -3.06
N PRO A 147 -24.85 15.23 -3.29
CA PRO A 147 -25.42 15.14 -4.63
C PRO A 147 -24.67 16.13 -5.53
N SER A 148 -23.83 15.59 -6.42
CA SER A 148 -23.29 16.34 -7.56
C SER A 148 -24.47 17.08 -8.18
N PRO A 149 -24.31 18.32 -8.67
CA PRO A 149 -25.39 19.05 -9.31
C PRO A 149 -25.89 18.24 -10.51
N GLY A 150 -26.85 17.36 -10.22
CA GLY A 150 -27.39 16.41 -11.16
C GLY A 150 -28.14 17.21 -12.20
N MET A 151 -27.95 16.82 -13.46
CA MET A 151 -28.73 17.33 -14.56
C MET A 151 -30.21 17.32 -14.16
N SER A 152 -30.87 18.47 -14.28
CA SER A 152 -32.29 18.57 -14.00
C SER A 152 -33.03 17.66 -14.99
N VAL A 153 -33.91 16.81 -14.50
CA VAL A 153 -34.67 15.88 -15.32
C VAL A 153 -36.16 16.07 -15.09
N GLN A 154 -36.90 16.05 -16.18
CA GLN A 154 -38.35 16.03 -16.17
C GLN A 154 -38.80 14.60 -16.43
N VAL A 155 -39.48 14.01 -15.44
CA VAL A 155 -40.03 12.66 -15.52
C VAL A 155 -41.53 12.76 -15.67
N THR A 156 -42.05 12.28 -16.80
CA THR A 156 -43.49 12.17 -17.03
C THR A 156 -43.94 10.82 -16.48
N THR A 157 -44.88 10.84 -15.53
CA THR A 157 -45.47 9.63 -14.96
C THR A 157 -46.96 9.55 -15.28
N THR A 158 -47.55 8.39 -15.04
CA THR A 158 -49.01 8.21 -15.15
C THR A 158 -49.82 9.13 -14.23
N GLY A 159 -49.23 9.61 -13.12
CA GLY A 159 -49.85 10.54 -12.17
C GLY A 159 -49.51 12.01 -12.40
N GLY A 160 -48.81 12.36 -13.48
CA GLY A 160 -48.41 13.72 -13.80
C GLY A 160 -46.91 13.88 -14.05
N VAL A 161 -46.48 15.12 -14.25
CA VAL A 161 -45.10 15.47 -14.60
C VAL A 161 -44.35 15.94 -13.35
N LEU A 162 -43.21 15.32 -13.06
CA LEU A 162 -42.32 15.72 -11.97
C LEU A 162 -41.02 16.29 -12.55
N CYS A 163 -40.61 17.46 -12.09
CA CYS A 163 -39.31 18.04 -12.38
C CYS A 163 -38.46 18.03 -11.11
N GLY A 164 -37.23 17.53 -11.21
CA GLY A 164 -36.29 17.53 -10.11
C GLY A 164 -34.87 17.22 -10.55
N ARG A 165 -33.91 17.31 -9.64
CA ARG A 165 -32.53 16.87 -9.92
C ARG A 165 -32.40 15.38 -9.68
N LEU A 166 -31.77 14.69 -10.63
CA LEU A 166 -31.49 13.26 -10.49
C LEU A 166 -30.44 13.04 -9.41
N ALA A 167 -30.81 12.33 -8.33
CA ALA A 167 -29.90 12.01 -7.23
C ALA A 167 -29.27 10.62 -7.40
N ALA A 168 -30.07 9.63 -7.82
CA ALA A 168 -29.60 8.26 -8.10
C ALA A 168 -30.62 7.50 -8.95
N SER A 169 -30.17 6.49 -9.68
CA SER A 169 -31.00 5.51 -10.38
C SER A 169 -30.49 4.11 -10.09
N ASP A 170 -31.34 3.21 -9.60
CA ASP A 170 -31.03 1.80 -9.35
C ASP A 170 -31.60 0.86 -10.45
N GLY A 171 -32.11 1.44 -11.54
CA GLY A 171 -32.78 0.74 -12.64
C GLY A 171 -34.24 0.34 -12.37
N LYS A 172 -34.68 0.34 -11.10
CA LYS A 172 -36.07 0.05 -10.69
C LYS A 172 -36.78 1.31 -10.16
N THR A 173 -36.03 2.24 -9.59
CA THR A 173 -36.47 3.48 -8.99
C THR A 173 -35.52 4.62 -9.35
N LEU A 174 -36.12 5.76 -9.67
CA LEU A 174 -35.44 7.04 -9.86
C LEU A 174 -35.63 7.87 -8.60
N ARG A 175 -34.52 8.31 -7.99
CA ARG A 175 -34.57 9.22 -6.83
C ARG A 175 -34.34 10.64 -7.33
N LEU A 176 -35.39 11.46 -7.23
CA LEU A 176 -35.39 12.86 -7.64
C LEU A 176 -35.39 13.75 -6.40
N THR A 177 -34.56 14.78 -6.41
CA THR A 177 -34.61 15.85 -5.42
C THR A 177 -35.47 16.97 -5.99
N THR A 178 -36.61 17.22 -5.35
CA THR A 178 -37.60 18.22 -5.76
C THR A 178 -37.65 19.35 -4.72
N GLY A 179 -37.79 20.59 -5.17
CA GLY A 179 -37.82 21.79 -4.31
C GLY A 179 -36.53 22.62 -4.34
N THR A 180 -36.63 23.88 -3.92
CA THR A 180 -35.50 24.80 -3.73
C THR A 180 -34.99 24.71 -2.29
N ALA A 181 -33.70 24.96 -2.07
CA ALA A 181 -33.16 25.00 -0.70
C ALA A 181 -33.86 26.14 0.08
N PRO A 182 -34.35 25.92 1.32
CA PRO A 182 -34.07 24.80 2.23
C PRO A 182 -35.09 23.63 2.25
N GLU A 183 -36.17 23.67 1.47
CA GLU A 183 -37.23 22.63 1.47
C GLU A 183 -37.02 21.51 0.41
N GLN A 184 -35.80 21.02 0.27
CA GLN A 184 -35.54 19.90 -0.64
C GLN A 184 -36.15 18.61 -0.12
N ARG A 185 -37.02 17.98 -0.91
CA ARG A 185 -37.57 16.64 -0.64
C ARG A 185 -37.08 15.64 -1.68
N VAL A 186 -36.59 14.50 -1.21
CA VAL A 186 -36.24 13.37 -2.08
C VAL A 186 -37.51 12.55 -2.34
N ARG A 187 -37.93 12.45 -3.59
CA ARG A 187 -39.02 11.57 -4.04
C ARG A 187 -38.45 10.40 -4.83
N SER A 188 -38.89 9.20 -4.49
CA SER A 188 -38.64 7.98 -5.28
C SER A 188 -39.77 7.78 -6.29
N VAL A 189 -39.44 7.70 -7.57
CA VAL A 189 -40.35 7.41 -8.67
C VAL A 189 -40.03 6.02 -9.21
N PRO A 190 -40.97 5.05 -9.15
CA PRO A 190 -40.77 3.73 -9.76
C PRO A 190 -40.61 3.85 -11.29
N MET A 191 -39.62 3.16 -11.86
CA MET A 191 -39.37 3.17 -13.31
C MET A 191 -40.60 2.65 -14.09
N ALA A 192 -41.36 1.73 -13.49
CA ALA A 192 -42.61 1.20 -14.06
C ALA A 192 -43.70 2.27 -14.28
N THR A 193 -43.63 3.38 -13.56
CA THR A 193 -44.57 4.51 -13.70
C THR A 193 -44.04 5.63 -14.58
N ALA A 194 -42.76 5.58 -14.98
CA ALA A 194 -42.13 6.59 -15.80
C ALA A 194 -42.41 6.31 -17.29
N LEU A 195 -43.13 7.23 -17.94
CA LEU A 195 -43.46 7.18 -19.35
C LEU A 195 -42.36 7.82 -20.21
N ALA A 196 -41.73 8.88 -19.72
CA ALA A 196 -40.62 9.56 -20.38
C ALA A 196 -39.70 10.23 -19.35
N VAL A 197 -38.40 10.25 -19.65
CA VAL A 197 -37.38 10.97 -18.87
C VAL A 197 -36.61 11.86 -19.83
N VAL A 198 -36.65 13.17 -19.61
CA VAL A 198 -35.98 14.15 -20.47
C VAL A 198 -35.05 15.01 -19.63
N ALA A 199 -33.83 15.23 -20.11
CA ALA A 199 -32.91 16.18 -19.53
C ALA A 199 -33.36 17.62 -19.84
N VAL A 200 -33.50 18.44 -18.82
CA VAL A 200 -33.89 19.84 -18.93
C VAL A 200 -32.79 20.73 -18.33
N PRO A 201 -32.56 21.94 -18.87
CA PRO A 201 -31.54 22.84 -18.35
C PRO A 201 -31.88 23.34 -16.94
N ALA A 202 -33.17 23.46 -16.60
CA ALA A 202 -33.64 23.85 -15.27
C ALA A 202 -35.04 23.28 -14.97
N CYS A 203 -35.25 23.05 -13.67
CA CYS A 203 -36.53 22.98 -12.98
C CYS A 203 -36.57 24.20 -12.04
#